data_AF-A0AAN5C355-F1
#
_entry.id   AF-A0AAN5C355-F1
#
_cell.length_a   1.000
_cell.length_b   1.000
_cell.length_c   1.000
_cell.angle_alpha   90.00
_cell.angle_beta   90.00
_cell.angle_gamma   90.00
#
_symmetry.space_group_name_H-M   'P 1'
#
loop_
_entity.id
_entity.type
_entity.pdbx_description
1 polymer ?
#
loop_
_entity_poly.entity_id
_entity_poly.type
_entity_poly.pdbx_seq_one_letter_code
_entity_poly.pdbx_strand_id
1 'polypeptide(L)'
;MKRAKEYGIDAFALNIGTDSYTDTQLGFAYESAANNDMKVFISFDFNWWHFSQAREVGVKVRQFADHPAQLNVDGKVFVSSFCGDGVDPSAIQNAAGCEIFFAPNFHPGHGDFNHVQGALNWMAWDSNGCNKAPSAGQKVAVADGDEAYRQALDGKAYIARQYSLVFHLGCYGSVFTDLQ
;
A
#
# COMPACT_ATOMS: atom_id res chain seq x y z
N MET A 1 -3.46 17.18 5.21
CA MET A 1 -2.79 17.29 3.89
C MET A 1 -1.78 18.42 3.85
N LYS A 2 -2.15 19.70 4.07
CA LYS A 2 -1.20 20.83 4.06
C LYS A 2 0.08 20.62 4.88
N ARG A 3 -0.06 20.24 6.16
CA ARG A 3 1.09 19.93 7.03
C ARG A 3 1.98 18.81 6.48
N ALA A 4 1.39 17.75 5.95
CA ALA A 4 2.17 16.63 5.43
C ALA A 4 2.99 17.03 4.20
N LYS A 5 2.42 17.88 3.33
CA LYS A 5 3.13 18.47 2.20
C LYS A 5 4.29 19.35 2.65
N GLU A 6 4.11 20.16 3.69
CA GLU A 6 5.18 20.97 4.29
C GLU A 6 6.36 20.12 4.79
N TYR A 7 6.12 18.84 5.11
CA TYR A 7 7.14 17.87 5.52
C TYR A 7 7.64 16.97 4.38
N GLY A 8 7.28 17.23 3.12
CA GLY A 8 7.77 16.47 1.97
C GLY A 8 7.07 15.12 1.75
N ILE A 9 5.86 14.94 2.28
CA ILE A 9 5.04 13.75 1.98
C ILE A 9 4.25 14.00 0.70
N ASP A 10 4.47 13.15 -0.31
CA ASP A 10 3.85 13.29 -1.63
C ASP A 10 2.47 12.62 -1.73
N ALA A 11 2.24 11.57 -0.93
CA ALA A 11 1.00 10.81 -0.97
C ALA A 11 0.57 10.18 0.35
N PHE A 12 -0.73 9.95 0.50
CA PHE A 12 -1.30 9.10 1.55
C PHE A 12 -1.84 7.78 0.98
N ALA A 13 -1.54 6.67 1.66
CA ALA A 13 -2.19 5.39 1.43
C ALA A 13 -3.57 5.37 2.10
N LEU A 14 -4.63 5.09 1.32
CA LEU A 14 -6.00 4.94 1.80
C LEU A 14 -6.30 3.46 2.00
N ASN A 15 -6.20 2.97 3.23
CA ASN A 15 -6.52 1.58 3.55
C ASN A 15 -8.04 1.36 3.53
N ILE A 16 -8.51 0.38 2.76
CA ILE A 16 -9.95 0.11 2.60
C ILE A 16 -10.32 -1.36 2.83
N GLY A 17 -11.46 -1.53 3.50
CA GLY A 17 -12.21 -2.79 3.56
C GLY A 17 -13.35 -2.82 2.52
N THR A 18 -14.42 -3.53 2.83
CA THR A 18 -15.61 -3.69 1.98
C THR A 18 -16.86 -2.99 2.54
N ASP A 19 -16.67 -2.10 3.52
CA ASP A 19 -17.75 -1.36 4.19
C ASP A 19 -18.58 -0.50 3.23
N SER A 20 -19.87 -0.33 3.55
CA SER A 20 -20.84 0.41 2.74
C SER A 20 -20.53 1.91 2.58
N TYR A 21 -19.75 2.49 3.50
CA TYR A 21 -19.36 3.90 3.46
C TYR A 21 -18.02 4.15 2.74
N THR A 22 -17.31 3.09 2.31
CA THR A 22 -15.96 3.19 1.71
C THR A 22 -15.93 4.14 0.52
N ASP A 23 -16.88 4.03 -0.40
CA ASP A 23 -16.88 4.82 -1.64
C ASP A 23 -17.06 6.32 -1.38
N THR A 24 -17.95 6.65 -0.44
CA THR A 24 -18.15 8.04 -0.01
C THR A 24 -16.90 8.61 0.63
N GLN A 25 -16.23 7.86 1.51
CA GLN A 25 -15.00 8.31 2.17
C GLN A 25 -13.83 8.44 1.20
N LEU A 26 -13.69 7.52 0.24
CA LEU A 26 -12.72 7.63 -0.84
C LEU A 26 -12.97 8.89 -1.68
N GLY A 27 -14.22 9.16 -2.07
CA GLY A 27 -14.58 10.39 -2.77
C GLY A 27 -14.10 11.65 -2.04
N PHE A 28 -14.40 11.78 -0.74
CA PHE A 28 -13.94 12.91 0.07
C PHE A 28 -12.41 12.97 0.20
N ALA A 29 -11.74 11.84 0.33
CA ALA A 29 -10.28 11.79 0.45
C ALA A 29 -9.59 12.24 -0.84
N TYR A 30 -10.04 11.76 -2.00
CA TYR A 30 -9.52 12.14 -3.31
C TYR A 30 -9.78 13.62 -3.64
N GLU A 31 -10.99 14.13 -3.35
CA GLU A 31 -11.32 15.54 -3.52
C GLU A 31 -10.45 16.44 -2.62
N SER A 32 -10.31 16.08 -1.34
CA SER A 32 -9.46 16.82 -0.41
C SER A 32 -8.00 16.83 -0.87
N ALA A 33 -7.49 15.71 -1.40
CA ALA A 33 -6.14 15.60 -1.92
C ALA A 33 -5.92 16.50 -3.14
N ALA A 34 -6.85 16.50 -4.10
CA ALA A 34 -6.80 17.39 -5.26
C ALA A 34 -6.77 18.87 -4.85
N ASN A 35 -7.63 19.25 -3.91
CA ASN A 35 -7.74 20.62 -3.41
C ASN A 35 -6.51 21.11 -2.63
N ASN A 36 -5.61 20.20 -2.25
CA ASN A 36 -4.39 20.52 -1.49
C ASN A 36 -3.11 20.15 -2.24
N ASP A 37 -3.20 19.83 -3.53
CA ASP A 37 -2.09 19.40 -4.39
C ASP A 37 -1.25 18.31 -3.70
N MET A 38 -1.96 17.26 -3.26
CA MET A 38 -1.47 16.07 -2.59
C MET A 38 -1.94 14.86 -3.40
N LYS A 39 -1.17 13.76 -3.39
CA LYS A 39 -1.62 12.50 -4.00
C LYS A 39 -2.19 11.54 -2.97
N VAL A 40 -2.98 10.59 -3.44
CA VAL A 40 -3.48 9.46 -2.67
C VAL A 40 -3.49 8.22 -3.55
N PHE A 41 -3.48 7.06 -2.91
CA PHE A 41 -3.68 5.78 -3.59
C PHE A 41 -4.42 4.79 -2.69
N ILE A 42 -5.04 3.80 -3.28
CA ILE A 42 -5.80 2.79 -2.55
C ILE A 42 -4.85 1.66 -2.08
N SER A 43 -4.99 1.27 -0.81
CA SER A 43 -4.41 0.08 -0.22
C SER A 43 -5.53 -0.88 0.19
N PHE A 44 -5.72 -1.97 -0.55
CA PHE A 44 -6.76 -2.95 -0.25
C PHE A 44 -6.40 -3.82 0.96
N ASP A 45 -7.28 -3.94 1.95
CA ASP A 45 -7.07 -4.82 3.11
C ASP A 45 -7.66 -6.21 2.86
N PHE A 46 -6.80 -7.21 2.60
CA PHE A 46 -7.23 -8.59 2.38
C PHE A 46 -7.64 -9.36 3.65
N ASN A 47 -7.73 -8.71 4.80
CA ASN A 47 -8.54 -9.23 5.90
C ASN A 47 -10.05 -9.08 5.64
N TRP A 48 -10.44 -8.15 4.78
CA TRP A 48 -11.84 -7.86 4.41
C TRP A 48 -12.15 -8.26 2.97
N TRP A 49 -11.17 -8.18 2.08
CA TRP A 49 -11.25 -8.62 0.69
C TRP A 49 -10.82 -10.09 0.55
N HIS A 50 -11.44 -10.83 -0.37
CA HIS A 50 -11.08 -12.20 -0.69
C HIS A 50 -10.22 -12.28 -1.95
N PHE A 51 -9.34 -13.29 -2.05
CA PHE A 51 -8.47 -13.47 -3.23
C PHE A 51 -9.25 -13.71 -4.52
N SER A 52 -10.44 -14.31 -4.44
CA SER A 52 -11.35 -14.49 -5.58
C SER A 52 -11.91 -13.18 -6.13
N GLN A 53 -11.73 -12.05 -5.43
CA GLN A 53 -12.28 -10.74 -5.78
C GLN A 53 -11.28 -9.85 -6.55
N ALA A 54 -10.26 -10.44 -7.17
CA ALA A 54 -9.27 -9.70 -7.97
C ALA A 54 -9.92 -8.79 -9.03
N ARG A 55 -11.02 -9.23 -9.64
CA ARG A 55 -11.78 -8.44 -10.62
C ARG A 55 -12.43 -7.21 -9.99
N GLU A 56 -13.06 -7.37 -8.83
CA GLU A 56 -13.72 -6.30 -8.08
C GLU A 56 -12.69 -5.26 -7.59
N VAL A 57 -11.52 -5.72 -7.15
CA VAL A 57 -10.37 -4.86 -6.82
C VAL A 57 -9.97 -4.03 -8.04
N GLY A 58 -9.79 -4.65 -9.21
CA GLY A 58 -9.45 -3.92 -10.44
C GLY A 58 -10.53 -2.91 -10.86
N VAL A 59 -11.81 -3.27 -10.76
CA VAL A 59 -12.92 -2.33 -11.00
C VAL A 59 -12.86 -1.13 -10.04
N LYS A 60 -12.53 -1.36 -8.76
CA LYS A 60 -12.36 -0.28 -7.77
C LYS A 60 -11.19 0.63 -8.13
N VAL A 61 -10.06 0.07 -8.58
CA VAL A 61 -8.91 0.86 -9.07
C VAL A 61 -9.33 1.76 -10.24
N ARG A 62 -10.06 1.23 -11.23
CA ARG A 62 -10.51 2.01 -12.40
C ARG A 62 -11.34 3.23 -12.02
N GLN A 63 -12.15 3.14 -10.97
CA GLN A 63 -13.02 4.25 -10.53
C GLN A 63 -12.23 5.51 -10.15
N PHE A 64 -11.00 5.36 -9.68
CA PHE A 64 -10.16 6.47 -9.21
C PHE A 64 -8.90 6.71 -10.07
N ALA A 65 -8.63 5.84 -11.05
CA ALA A 65 -7.45 5.88 -11.91
C ALA A 65 -7.20 7.26 -12.56
N ASP A 66 -8.25 7.88 -13.08
CA ASP A 66 -8.16 9.17 -13.79
C ASP A 66 -8.35 10.39 -12.86
N HIS A 67 -8.49 10.18 -11.54
CA HIS A 67 -8.67 11.28 -10.61
C HIS A 67 -7.39 12.11 -10.52
N PRO A 68 -7.44 13.45 -10.53
CA PRO A 68 -6.24 14.30 -10.52
C PRO A 68 -5.33 14.09 -9.28
N ALA A 69 -5.91 13.61 -8.18
CA ALA A 69 -5.19 13.26 -6.97
C ALA A 69 -4.65 11.83 -6.91
N GLN A 70 -4.91 10.99 -7.91
CA GLN A 70 -4.35 9.63 -7.96
C GLN A 70 -2.83 9.68 -8.07
N LEU A 71 -2.13 8.94 -7.20
CA LEU A 71 -0.70 8.73 -7.33
C LEU A 71 -0.42 7.88 -8.56
N ASN A 72 0.49 8.35 -9.41
CA ASN A 72 1.03 7.61 -10.53
C ASN A 72 2.55 7.49 -10.38
N VAL A 73 3.09 6.31 -10.68
CA VAL A 73 4.53 6.02 -10.69
C VAL A 73 4.88 5.50 -12.07
N ASP A 74 5.86 6.12 -12.74
CA ASP A 74 6.22 5.82 -14.13
C ASP A 74 5.02 5.84 -15.10
N GLY A 75 4.07 6.75 -14.86
CA GLY A 75 2.84 6.87 -15.64
C GLY A 75 1.78 5.81 -15.37
N LYS A 76 1.97 4.94 -14.37
CA LYS A 76 1.05 3.85 -14.00
C LYS A 76 0.32 4.17 -12.70
N VAL A 77 -0.94 3.74 -12.61
CA VAL A 77 -1.77 3.93 -11.42
C VAL A 77 -1.18 3.14 -10.26
N PHE A 78 -0.75 3.84 -9.21
CA PHE A 78 -0.15 3.17 -8.05
C PHE A 78 -1.24 2.54 -7.17
N VAL A 79 -1.05 1.27 -6.82
CA VAL A 79 -1.97 0.48 -6.00
C VAL A 79 -1.18 -0.40 -5.04
N SER A 80 -1.68 -0.59 -3.82
CA SER A 80 -1.06 -1.51 -2.85
C SER A 80 -2.12 -2.36 -2.13
N SER A 81 -1.66 -3.22 -1.25
CA SER A 81 -2.53 -3.99 -0.36
C SER A 81 -1.86 -4.29 0.98
N PHE A 82 -2.68 -4.50 2.01
CA PHE A 82 -2.29 -5.17 3.24
C PHE A 82 -2.57 -6.67 3.06
N CYS A 83 -1.53 -7.50 3.17
CA CYS A 83 -1.57 -8.91 2.77
C CYS A 83 -2.03 -9.08 1.30
N GLY A 84 -2.65 -10.21 0.99
CA GLY A 84 -3.18 -10.51 -0.35
C GLY A 84 -2.44 -11.62 -1.08
N ASP A 85 -1.63 -12.44 -0.39
CA ASP A 85 -0.66 -13.38 -0.97
C ASP A 85 -1.20 -14.28 -2.11
N GLY A 86 -2.51 -14.58 -2.12
CA GLY A 86 -3.15 -15.40 -3.14
C GLY A 86 -3.98 -14.65 -4.19
N VAL A 87 -4.05 -13.32 -4.16
CA VAL A 87 -4.77 -12.55 -5.19
C VAL A 87 -3.99 -12.53 -6.50
N ASP A 88 -4.67 -12.67 -7.63
CA ASP A 88 -4.05 -12.62 -8.97
C ASP A 88 -3.84 -11.15 -9.42
N PRO A 89 -2.59 -10.65 -9.50
CA PRO A 89 -2.31 -9.29 -9.95
C PRO A 89 -2.70 -9.05 -11.40
N SER A 90 -2.62 -10.08 -12.26
CA SER A 90 -2.98 -9.97 -13.67
C SER A 90 -4.48 -9.78 -13.85
N ALA A 91 -5.30 -10.46 -13.03
CA ALA A 91 -6.74 -10.25 -13.01
C ALA A 91 -7.13 -8.83 -12.55
N ILE A 92 -6.43 -8.28 -11.55
CA ILE A 92 -6.59 -6.87 -11.12
C ILE A 92 -6.28 -5.93 -12.28
N GLN A 93 -5.11 -6.08 -12.89
CA GLN A 93 -4.64 -5.28 -14.02
C GLN A 93 -5.61 -5.32 -15.21
N ASN A 94 -6.13 -6.50 -15.56
CA ASN A 94 -7.09 -6.68 -16.65
C ASN A 94 -8.43 -5.99 -16.34
N ALA A 95 -8.94 -6.12 -15.11
CA ALA A 95 -10.20 -5.52 -14.72
C ALA A 95 -10.12 -3.98 -14.54
N ALA A 96 -8.94 -3.47 -14.17
CA ALA A 96 -8.68 -2.03 -14.07
C ALA A 96 -8.64 -1.34 -15.45
N GLY A 97 -8.28 -2.05 -16.52
CA GLY A 97 -8.28 -1.51 -17.88
C GLY A 97 -7.33 -0.30 -18.08
N CYS A 98 -6.31 -0.18 -17.25
CA CYS A 98 -5.24 0.83 -17.31
C CYS A 98 -3.98 0.24 -16.64
N GLU A 99 -2.77 0.65 -17.05
CA GLU A 99 -1.54 0.13 -16.44
C GLU A 99 -1.46 0.47 -14.94
N ILE A 100 -1.15 -0.53 -14.12
CA ILE A 100 -0.98 -0.37 -12.67
C ILE A 100 0.48 -0.60 -12.27
N PHE A 101 0.91 0.14 -11.26
CA PHE A 101 2.08 -0.20 -10.46
C PHE A 101 1.56 -0.84 -9.18
N PHE A 102 1.49 -2.17 -9.16
CA PHE A 102 1.03 -2.89 -7.98
C PHE A 102 2.20 -3.24 -7.07
N ALA A 103 2.12 -2.74 -5.84
CA ALA A 103 3.11 -2.98 -4.80
C ALA A 103 2.42 -3.45 -3.51
N PRO A 104 2.12 -4.76 -3.39
CA PRO A 104 1.43 -5.27 -2.23
C PRO A 104 2.37 -5.50 -1.03
N ASN A 105 1.78 -5.62 0.15
CA ASN A 105 2.41 -6.24 1.31
C ASN A 105 2.21 -7.76 1.29
N PHE A 106 2.64 -8.42 0.22
CA PHE A 106 2.68 -9.88 0.19
C PHE A 106 3.76 -10.40 1.13
N HIS A 107 3.54 -11.51 1.81
CA HIS A 107 4.55 -12.16 2.63
C HIS A 107 5.58 -12.86 1.73
N PRO A 108 6.89 -12.55 1.86
CA PRO A 108 7.95 -13.28 1.17
C PRO A 108 7.84 -14.79 1.42
N GLY A 109 7.91 -15.58 0.35
CA GLY A 109 7.75 -17.04 0.41
C GLY A 109 6.30 -17.55 0.33
N HIS A 110 5.30 -16.66 0.34
CA HIS A 110 3.88 -17.02 0.20
C HIS A 110 3.23 -16.38 -1.02
N GLY A 111 3.46 -15.08 -1.24
CA GLY A 111 2.87 -14.35 -2.37
C GLY A 111 3.61 -14.57 -3.68
N ASP A 112 2.92 -14.29 -4.79
CA ASP A 112 3.54 -14.30 -6.12
C ASP A 112 4.16 -12.94 -6.47
N PHE A 113 5.49 -12.85 -6.35
CA PHE A 113 6.25 -11.65 -6.68
C PHE A 113 6.58 -11.53 -8.18
N ASN A 114 6.27 -12.52 -9.02
CA ASN A 114 6.58 -12.46 -10.46
C ASN A 114 5.72 -11.44 -11.19
N HIS A 115 4.47 -11.25 -10.75
CA HIS A 115 3.47 -10.43 -11.42
C HIS A 115 3.24 -9.06 -10.75
N VAL A 116 4.08 -8.66 -9.80
CA VAL A 116 4.05 -7.33 -9.16
C VAL A 116 5.20 -6.46 -9.66
N GLN A 117 5.04 -5.13 -9.58
CA GLN A 117 6.07 -4.15 -9.96
C GLN A 117 6.97 -3.77 -8.78
N GLY A 118 6.46 -3.91 -7.57
CA GLY A 118 7.22 -3.74 -6.34
C GLY A 118 6.54 -4.42 -5.17
N ALA A 119 7.03 -4.19 -3.97
CA ALA A 119 6.38 -4.60 -2.72
C ALA A 119 6.84 -3.72 -1.57
N LEU A 120 6.11 -3.80 -0.45
CA LEU A 120 6.38 -3.02 0.75
C LEU A 120 6.38 -3.89 2.00
N ASN A 121 7.29 -3.61 2.92
CA ASN A 121 7.30 -4.20 4.25
C ASN A 121 6.37 -3.42 5.19
N TRP A 122 5.38 -4.10 5.76
CA TRP A 122 4.45 -3.48 6.71
C TRP A 122 5.06 -3.28 8.11
N MET A 123 6.08 -4.04 8.47
CA MET A 123 6.69 -4.00 9.80
C MET A 123 7.35 -2.64 10.06
N ALA A 124 6.83 -1.91 11.05
CA ALA A 124 7.25 -0.54 11.37
C ALA A 124 8.11 -0.43 12.63
N TRP A 125 8.38 -1.54 13.32
CA TRP A 125 9.29 -1.59 14.47
C TRP A 125 9.71 -3.03 14.73
N ASP A 126 10.87 -3.19 15.37
CA ASP A 126 11.32 -4.50 15.83
C ASP A 126 10.26 -5.11 16.73
N SER A 127 9.89 -6.37 16.48
CA SER A 127 8.83 -7.03 17.23
C SER A 127 9.27 -8.38 17.79
N ASN A 128 8.43 -9.02 18.59
CA ASN A 128 8.60 -10.43 18.96
C ASN A 128 8.05 -11.41 17.91
N GLY A 129 7.69 -10.93 16.71
CA GLY A 129 7.01 -11.71 15.66
C GLY A 129 5.49 -11.77 15.79
N CYS A 130 4.91 -11.18 16.83
CA CYS A 130 3.45 -11.14 17.05
C CYS A 130 2.93 -9.69 17.15
N ASN A 131 3.59 -8.75 16.47
CA ASN A 131 3.27 -7.32 16.52
C ASN A 131 3.30 -6.74 17.95
N LYS A 132 4.15 -7.28 18.82
CA LYS A 132 4.43 -6.76 20.18
C LYS A 132 5.89 -6.38 20.31
N ALA A 133 6.20 -5.59 21.34
CA ALA A 133 7.58 -5.24 21.68
C ALA A 133 8.46 -6.52 21.79
N PRO A 134 9.74 -6.44 21.40
CA PRO A 134 10.67 -7.57 21.52
C PRO A 134 10.73 -8.11 22.95
N SER A 135 10.91 -9.42 23.09
CA SER A 135 11.06 -10.09 24.38
C SER A 135 12.33 -10.93 24.42
N ALA A 136 12.73 -11.38 25.61
CA ALA A 136 13.91 -12.23 25.76
C ALA A 136 13.78 -13.50 24.90
N GLY A 137 14.67 -13.66 23.92
CA GLY A 137 14.67 -14.79 22.99
C GLY A 137 13.73 -14.68 21.79
N GLN A 138 12.95 -13.60 21.66
CA GLN A 138 12.09 -13.36 20.50
C GLN A 138 12.27 -11.93 19.99
N LYS A 139 13.03 -11.81 18.90
CA LYS A 139 13.24 -10.56 18.18
C LYS A 139 13.15 -10.85 16.68
N VAL A 140 12.31 -10.09 16.00
CA VAL A 140 12.20 -9.98 14.55
C VAL A 140 12.55 -8.53 14.23
N ALA A 141 13.69 -8.30 13.60
CA ALA A 141 14.13 -6.96 13.28
C ALA A 141 13.47 -6.46 12.00
N VAL A 142 13.22 -5.14 11.91
CA VAL A 142 12.71 -4.53 10.67
C VAL A 142 13.62 -4.87 9.48
N ALA A 143 14.93 -4.79 9.69
CA ALA A 143 15.94 -5.07 8.69
C ALA A 143 15.89 -6.49 8.13
N ASP A 144 15.51 -7.48 8.95
CA ASP A 144 15.35 -8.87 8.49
C ASP A 144 14.18 -8.98 7.52
N GLY A 145 13.07 -8.30 7.82
CA GLY A 145 11.93 -8.18 6.92
C GLY A 145 12.29 -7.46 5.63
N ASP A 146 12.96 -6.31 5.72
CA ASP A 146 13.39 -5.54 4.55
C ASP A 146 14.27 -6.39 3.62
N GLU A 147 15.16 -7.20 4.19
CA GLU A 147 16.03 -8.09 3.42
C GLU A 147 15.25 -9.22 2.75
N ALA A 148 14.28 -9.83 3.44
CA ALA A 148 13.40 -10.83 2.85
C ALA A 148 12.60 -10.27 1.65
N TYR A 149 12.11 -9.02 1.76
CA TYR A 149 11.43 -8.35 0.63
C TYR A 149 12.38 -8.08 -0.52
N ARG A 150 13.58 -7.55 -0.25
CA ARG A 150 14.60 -7.30 -1.31
C ARG A 150 14.95 -8.57 -2.06
N GLN A 151 15.11 -9.69 -1.36
CA GLN A 151 15.39 -11.00 -1.96
C GLN A 151 14.21 -11.50 -2.80
N ALA A 152 12.98 -11.42 -2.29
CA ALA A 152 11.78 -11.85 -3.02
C ALA A 152 11.49 -10.99 -4.26
N LEU A 153 11.88 -9.72 -4.23
CA LEU A 153 11.69 -8.79 -5.34
C LEU A 153 12.71 -8.97 -6.48
N ASP A 154 13.84 -9.63 -6.25
CA ASP A 154 14.86 -9.92 -7.26
C ASP A 154 15.22 -8.69 -8.14
N GLY A 155 15.48 -7.55 -7.48
CA GLY A 155 15.82 -6.29 -8.14
C GLY A 155 14.63 -5.41 -8.57
N LYS A 156 13.39 -5.86 -8.36
CA LYS A 156 12.19 -5.00 -8.50
C LYS A 156 12.12 -3.94 -7.39
N ALA A 157 11.25 -2.96 -7.59
CA ALA A 157 11.12 -1.82 -6.69
C ALA A 157 10.74 -2.25 -5.27
N TYR A 158 11.54 -1.82 -4.29
CA TYR A 158 11.23 -1.98 -2.88
C TYR A 158 10.78 -0.64 -2.30
N ILE A 159 9.56 -0.60 -1.78
CA ILE A 159 9.03 0.61 -1.15
C ILE A 159 9.45 0.61 0.31
N ALA A 160 10.58 1.26 0.55
CA ALA A 160 11.13 1.42 1.88
C ALA A 160 10.25 2.38 2.70
N ARG A 161 10.15 2.08 4.00
CA ARG A 161 9.51 2.97 4.97
C ARG A 161 10.53 4.02 5.41
N GLN A 162 10.19 5.31 5.35
CA GLN A 162 11.00 6.36 5.97
C GLN A 162 10.34 6.78 7.30
N TYR A 163 11.09 6.68 8.39
CA TYR A 163 10.61 7.06 9.72
C TYR A 163 10.71 8.57 9.90
N SER A 164 9.60 9.27 9.70
CA SER A 164 9.41 10.63 10.24
C SER A 164 8.08 10.66 11.00
N LEU A 165 8.18 10.50 12.33
CA LEU A 165 7.17 10.84 13.34
C LEU A 165 5.77 10.18 13.22
N VAL A 166 5.59 9.02 13.89
CA VAL A 166 4.25 8.47 14.19
C VAL A 166 3.68 9.19 15.42
N PHE A 167 2.70 10.07 15.22
CA PHE A 167 1.82 10.50 16.32
C PHE A 167 0.75 9.43 16.56
N HIS A 168 0.72 8.89 17.77
CA HIS A 168 -0.27 7.93 18.22
C HIS A 168 -1.62 8.64 18.44
N LEU A 169 -2.45 8.70 17.40
CA LEU A 169 -3.87 9.06 17.50
C LEU A 169 -4.67 8.25 16.47
N GLY A 170 -5.14 7.06 16.88
CA GLY A 170 -6.48 6.55 16.55
C GLY A 170 -6.88 6.24 15.09
N CYS A 171 -6.03 6.41 14.07
CA CYS A 171 -6.37 6.02 12.70
C CYS A 171 -5.18 5.32 12.01
N TYR A 172 -5.45 4.15 11.45
CA TYR A 172 -4.51 3.34 10.68
C TYR A 172 -4.15 4.04 9.37
N GLY A 173 -2.92 4.57 9.27
CA GLY A 173 -2.37 5.10 8.03
C GLY A 173 -0.85 5.00 8.04
N SER A 174 -0.28 4.46 6.97
CA SER A 174 1.17 4.46 6.71
C SER A 174 1.53 5.64 5.80
N VAL A 175 2.62 6.34 6.12
CA VAL A 175 3.16 7.47 5.36
C VAL A 175 4.33 6.96 4.50
N PHE A 176 4.36 7.35 3.22
CA PHE A 176 5.43 7.05 2.29
C PHE A 176 6.06 8.36 1.81
N THR A 177 7.39 8.43 1.82
CA THR A 177 8.20 9.56 1.33
C THR A 177 9.24 9.02 0.36
N ASP A 178 9.49 9.76 -0.73
CA ASP A 178 10.44 9.47 -1.81
C ASP A 178 10.22 8.14 -2.57
N LEU A 179 9.41 8.19 -3.62
CA LEU A 179 9.53 7.29 -4.78
C LEU A 179 10.41 8.00 -5.82
N GLN A 180 11.73 7.78 -5.74
CA GLN A 180 12.66 8.12 -6.84
C GLN A 180 12.83 6.94 -7.78
#